data_AF-A0A843L5M6-F1
#
_entry.id   AF-A0A843L5M6-F1
#
_cell.length_a   1.000
_cell.length_b   1.000
_cell.length_c   1.000
_cell.angle_alpha   90.00
_cell.angle_beta   90.00
_cell.angle_gamma   90.00
#
_symmetry.space_group_name_H-M   'P 1'
#
loop_
_entity.id
_entity.type
_entity.pdbx_description
1 polymer ?
#
loop_
_entity_poly.entity_id
_entity_poly.type
_entity_poly.pdbx_seq_one_letter_code
_entity_poly.pdbx_strand_id
1 'polypeptide(L)'
;MTEKTRSTGNGIRFTLEEIAGAVGDFGTIFPILLGVAIVSPDVNISHFFLFLAAWFIIAGLYYRLPIPIEPMKAIGAIVIAGGLSQGEIVASGLIVGALFLVLGLAGGMTWLGDRIPKSVIRGVQAGLALILLRTSLGYIVDDVLFAIVSIAIIVVFFI
;
A
#
# COMPACT_ATOMS: atom_id res chain seq x y z
N MET A 1 -29.07 3.54 -20.81
CA MET A 1 -28.63 4.88 -20.37
C MET A 1 -27.27 5.13 -20.99
N THR A 2 -27.22 6.06 -21.94
CA THR A 2 -26.09 6.27 -22.85
C THR A 2 -25.06 7.16 -22.17
N GLU A 3 -24.01 6.57 -21.61
CA GLU A 3 -22.89 7.35 -21.09
C GLU A 3 -22.11 7.93 -22.26
N LYS A 4 -22.35 9.22 -22.51
CA LYS A 4 -21.67 10.00 -23.53
C LYS A 4 -20.28 10.31 -23.01
N THR A 5 -19.31 9.45 -23.31
CA THR A 5 -17.88 9.67 -23.01
C THR A 5 -17.37 10.84 -23.83
N ARG A 6 -17.68 12.06 -23.39
CA ARG A 6 -17.00 13.27 -23.80
C ARG A 6 -15.81 13.44 -22.89
N SER A 7 -14.63 13.16 -23.40
CA SER A 7 -13.52 14.08 -23.17
C SER A 7 -12.39 13.88 -24.18
N THR A 8 -12.44 14.71 -25.20
CA THR A 8 -11.27 15.24 -25.89
C THR A 8 -10.50 16.13 -24.89
N GLY A 9 -9.28 15.74 -24.50
CA GLY A 9 -8.38 16.58 -23.70
C GLY A 9 -7.19 15.80 -23.15
N ASN A 10 -6.02 15.95 -23.78
CA ASN A 10 -4.72 15.37 -23.40
C ASN A 10 -4.07 16.04 -22.15
N GLY A 11 -4.86 16.36 -21.10
CA GLY A 11 -4.39 17.10 -19.92
C GLY A 11 -4.85 16.51 -18.58
N ILE A 12 -4.09 16.78 -17.51
CA ILE A 12 -4.44 16.46 -16.12
C ILE A 12 -5.74 17.20 -15.76
N ARG A 13 -6.73 16.48 -15.22
CA ARG A 13 -8.01 17.07 -14.80
C ARG A 13 -8.00 17.28 -13.29
N PHE A 14 -8.57 18.39 -12.86
CA PHE A 14 -8.75 18.73 -11.46
C PHE A 14 -10.25 18.72 -11.14
N THR A 15 -10.85 17.53 -11.12
CA THR A 15 -12.24 17.34 -10.65
C THR A 15 -12.25 16.82 -9.21
N LEU A 16 -13.38 16.94 -8.53
CA LEU A 16 -13.55 16.35 -7.20
C LEU A 16 -13.35 14.83 -7.21
N GLU A 17 -13.67 14.15 -8.32
CA GLU A 17 -13.44 12.71 -8.46
C GLU A 17 -11.94 12.39 -8.52
N GLU A 18 -11.16 13.18 -9.24
CA GLU A 18 -9.68 13.03 -9.30
C GLU A 18 -9.03 13.31 -7.94
N ILE A 19 -9.51 14.32 -7.21
CA ILE A 19 -9.02 14.63 -5.85
C ILE A 19 -9.38 13.50 -4.89
N ALA A 20 -10.63 13.02 -4.92
CA ALA A 20 -11.07 11.90 -4.08
C ALA A 20 -10.29 10.61 -4.41
N GLY A 21 -10.06 10.35 -5.70
CA GLY A 21 -9.26 9.21 -6.16
C GLY A 21 -7.80 9.30 -5.73
N ALA A 22 -7.19 10.48 -5.80
CA ALA A 22 -5.81 10.71 -5.36
C ALA A 22 -5.62 10.47 -3.85
N VAL A 23 -6.64 10.79 -3.04
CA VAL A 23 -6.64 10.58 -1.59
C VAL A 23 -7.05 9.14 -1.21
N GLY A 24 -7.66 8.39 -2.13
CA GLY A 24 -8.23 7.08 -1.83
C GLY A 24 -7.24 6.07 -1.25
N ASP A 25 -5.99 6.09 -1.69
CA ASP A 25 -4.98 5.13 -1.24
C ASP A 25 -4.42 5.46 0.17
N PHE A 26 -4.60 6.69 0.64
CA PHE A 26 -4.23 7.11 2.00
C PHE A 26 -4.92 6.30 3.09
N GLY A 27 -6.15 5.81 2.82
CA GLY A 27 -6.87 4.92 3.74
C GLY A 27 -6.12 3.64 4.07
N THR A 28 -5.17 3.21 3.22
CA THR A 28 -4.35 2.02 3.47
C THR A 28 -2.90 2.36 3.80
N ILE A 29 -2.33 3.42 3.22
CA ILE A 29 -0.96 3.86 3.50
C ILE A 29 -0.78 4.26 4.96
N PHE A 30 -1.66 5.12 5.48
CA PHE A 30 -1.49 5.67 6.83
C PHE A 30 -1.50 4.58 7.90
N PRO A 31 -2.49 3.66 7.94
CA PRO A 31 -2.48 2.59 8.94
C PRO A 31 -1.23 1.70 8.86
N ILE A 32 -0.79 1.33 7.66
CA ILE A 32 0.39 0.48 7.49
C ILE A 32 1.65 1.21 7.95
N LEU A 33 1.84 2.48 7.55
CA LEU A 33 3.03 3.24 7.89
C LEU A 33 3.11 3.52 9.39
N LEU A 34 1.98 3.82 10.03
CA LEU A 34 1.89 3.95 11.49
C LEU A 34 2.19 2.61 12.19
N GLY A 35 1.67 1.49 11.67
CA GLY A 35 2.01 0.16 12.20
C GLY A 35 3.52 -0.12 12.14
N VAL A 36 4.15 0.17 11.00
CA VAL A 36 5.61 0.05 10.84
C VAL A 36 6.36 0.97 11.80
N ALA A 37 5.91 2.20 11.98
CA ALA A 37 6.52 3.15 12.90
C ALA A 37 6.52 2.69 14.36
N ILE A 38 5.44 2.03 14.78
CA ILE A 38 5.29 1.50 16.14
C ILE A 38 6.19 0.28 16.33
N VAL A 39 6.25 -0.60 15.33
CA VAL A 39 6.99 -1.87 15.41
C VAL A 39 8.50 -1.68 15.18
N SER A 40 8.90 -0.67 14.41
CA SER A 40 10.29 -0.42 14.02
C SER A 40 10.69 1.04 14.36
N PRO A 41 11.02 1.35 15.63
CA PRO A 41 11.27 2.73 16.09
C PRO A 41 12.46 3.41 15.42
N ASP A 42 13.43 2.61 14.95
CA ASP A 42 14.63 3.10 14.26
C ASP A 42 14.33 3.65 12.86
N VAL A 43 13.12 3.41 12.35
CA VAL A 43 12.69 3.89 11.03
C VAL A 43 12.22 5.33 11.11
N ASN A 44 12.90 6.21 10.38
CA ASN A 44 12.48 7.60 10.27
C ASN A 44 11.30 7.76 9.28
N ILE A 45 10.09 7.93 9.83
CA ILE A 45 8.83 8.08 9.10
C ILE A 45 8.86 9.26 8.12
N SER A 46 9.55 10.35 8.47
CA SER A 46 9.63 11.55 7.61
C SER A 46 10.32 11.24 6.28
N HIS A 47 11.33 10.35 6.28
CA HIS A 47 11.98 9.93 5.04
C HIS A 47 11.03 9.10 4.18
N PHE A 48 10.24 8.21 4.78
CA PHE A 48 9.20 7.46 4.06
C PHE A 48 8.21 8.37 3.35
N PHE A 49 7.64 9.35 4.07
CA PHE A 49 6.70 10.30 3.46
C PHE A 49 7.35 11.16 2.38
N LEU A 50 8.59 11.61 2.59
CA LEU A 50 9.29 12.43 1.60
C LEU A 50 9.46 11.68 0.27
N PHE A 51 9.99 10.45 0.31
CA PHE A 51 10.21 9.67 -0.90
C PHE A 51 8.91 9.15 -1.50
N LEU A 52 7.90 8.82 -0.68
CA LEU A 52 6.58 8.44 -1.15
C LEU A 52 5.90 9.60 -1.91
N ALA A 53 5.95 10.82 -1.34
CA ALA A 53 5.38 12.01 -1.97
C ALA A 53 6.10 12.33 -3.29
N ALA A 54 7.43 12.29 -3.29
CA ALA A 54 8.21 12.48 -4.51
C ALA A 54 7.83 11.45 -5.58
N TRP A 55 7.70 10.17 -5.20
CA TRP A 55 7.32 9.11 -6.13
C TRP A 55 5.90 9.29 -6.68
N PHE A 56 4.92 9.67 -5.86
CA PHE A 56 3.56 9.95 -6.31
C PHE A 56 3.49 11.15 -7.27
N ILE A 57 4.28 12.19 -7.05
CA ILE A 57 4.38 13.31 -7.98
C ILE A 57 4.96 12.84 -9.32
N ILE A 58 6.09 12.11 -9.29
CA ILE A 58 6.74 11.61 -10.50
C ILE A 58 5.81 10.67 -11.28
N ALA A 59 5.22 9.69 -10.60
CA ALA A 59 4.31 8.72 -11.21
C ALA A 59 3.05 9.39 -11.77
N GLY A 60 2.47 10.34 -11.03
CA GLY A 60 1.32 11.11 -11.48
C GLY A 60 1.62 11.96 -12.72
N LEU A 61 2.80 12.60 -12.79
CA LEU A 61 3.21 13.37 -13.97
C LEU A 61 3.52 12.50 -15.19
N TYR A 62 4.17 11.35 -14.97
CA TYR A 62 4.60 10.45 -16.04
C TYR A 62 3.43 9.61 -16.60
N TYR A 63 2.68 8.93 -15.74
CA TYR A 63 1.61 8.02 -16.13
C TYR A 63 0.23 8.67 -16.21
N ARG A 64 0.07 9.88 -15.63
CA ARG A 64 -1.19 10.66 -15.65
C ARG A 64 -2.40 9.92 -15.08
N LEU A 65 -2.15 8.94 -14.21
CA LEU A 65 -3.15 8.09 -13.57
C LEU A 65 -2.71 7.85 -12.11
N PRO A 66 -3.63 7.76 -11.15
CA PRO A 66 -3.31 7.30 -9.81
C PRO A 66 -2.87 5.83 -9.88
N ILE A 67 -1.60 5.56 -9.53
CA ILE A 67 -1.04 4.20 -9.55
C ILE A 67 -1.15 3.57 -8.15
N PRO A 68 -1.77 2.38 -8.02
CA PRO A 68 -1.78 1.64 -6.76
C PRO A 68 -0.38 1.17 -6.35
N ILE A 69 -0.04 1.31 -5.08
CA ILE A 69 1.23 0.83 -4.47
C ILE A 69 1.12 -0.59 -3.89
N GLU A 70 0.43 -1.49 -4.59
CA GLU A 70 0.10 -2.82 -4.06
C GLU A 70 1.32 -3.63 -3.53
N PRO A 71 2.52 -3.58 -4.14
CA PRO A 71 3.72 -4.26 -3.59
C PRO A 71 4.15 -3.73 -2.21
N MET A 72 3.99 -2.43 -1.98
CA MET A 72 4.42 -1.78 -0.74
C MET A 72 3.56 -2.21 0.45
N LYS A 73 2.26 -2.51 0.22
CA LYS A 73 1.33 -2.98 1.25
C LYS A 73 1.71 -4.36 1.77
N ALA A 74 2.16 -5.26 0.87
CA ALA A 74 2.62 -6.59 1.26
C ALA A 74 3.88 -6.53 2.14
N ILE A 75 4.86 -5.72 1.75
CA ILE A 75 6.09 -5.53 2.53
C ILE A 75 5.76 -4.95 3.90
N GLY A 76 4.96 -3.88 3.96
CA GLY A 76 4.57 -3.25 5.24
C GLY A 76 3.85 -4.22 6.17
N ALA A 77 2.96 -5.06 5.65
CA ALA A 77 2.27 -6.07 6.45
C ALA A 77 3.22 -7.14 7.01
N ILE A 78 4.23 -7.56 6.23
CA ILE A 78 5.28 -8.48 6.70
C ILE A 78 6.17 -7.81 7.75
N VAL A 79 6.50 -6.53 7.60
CA VAL A 79 7.27 -5.76 8.59
C VAL A 79 6.53 -5.69 9.92
N ILE A 80 5.24 -5.37 9.90
CA ILE A 80 4.40 -5.31 11.11
C ILE A 80 4.33 -6.68 11.77
N ALA A 81 4.10 -7.75 10.99
CA ALA A 81 3.95 -9.08 11.54
C ALA A 81 5.26 -9.72 12.02
N GLY A 82 6.38 -9.37 11.38
CA GLY A 82 7.68 -9.97 11.62
C GLY A 82 8.62 -9.16 12.53
N GLY A 83 8.32 -7.88 12.79
CA GLY A 83 9.21 -7.03 13.58
C GLY A 83 10.54 -6.75 12.89
N LEU A 84 10.51 -6.50 11.57
CA LEU A 84 11.73 -6.32 10.77
C LEU A 84 12.50 -5.07 11.18
N SER A 85 13.82 -5.17 11.17
CA SER A 85 14.76 -4.08 11.43
C SER A 85 14.82 -3.09 10.27
N GLN A 86 15.31 -1.87 10.53
CA GLN A 86 15.52 -0.85 9.50
C GLN A 86 16.37 -1.35 8.32
N GLY A 87 17.42 -2.13 8.61
CA GLY A 87 18.30 -2.70 7.59
C GLY A 87 17.58 -3.67 6.65
N GLU A 88 16.72 -4.52 7.19
CA GLU A 88 15.92 -5.47 6.41
C GLU A 88 14.87 -4.76 5.55
N ILE A 89 14.26 -3.70 6.08
CA ILE A 89 13.31 -2.87 5.33
C ILE A 89 14.01 -2.23 4.12
N VAL A 90 15.17 -1.60 4.33
CA VAL A 90 15.96 -0.99 3.24
C VAL A 90 16.41 -2.04 2.21
N ALA A 91 16.91 -3.18 2.67
CA ALA A 91 17.33 -4.27 1.80
C ALA A 91 16.18 -4.80 0.95
N SER A 92 14.99 -5.00 1.54
CA SER A 92 13.80 -5.44 0.81
C SER A 92 13.39 -4.44 -0.26
N GLY A 93 13.43 -3.13 0.05
CA GLY A 93 13.13 -2.06 -0.89
C GLY A 93 14.12 -2.01 -2.06
N LEU A 94 15.41 -2.17 -1.80
CA LEU A 94 16.45 -2.20 -2.84
C LEU A 94 16.31 -3.43 -3.74
N ILE A 95 16.09 -4.62 -3.16
CA ILE A 95 15.93 -5.87 -3.92
C ILE A 95 14.69 -5.80 -4.81
N VAL A 96 13.54 -5.40 -4.25
CA VAL A 96 12.28 -5.28 -4.99
C VAL A 96 12.36 -4.18 -6.05
N GLY A 97 12.98 -3.05 -5.72
CA GLY A 97 13.20 -1.95 -6.66
C GLY A 97 14.10 -2.36 -7.83
N ALA A 98 15.22 -3.04 -7.55
CA ALA A 98 16.11 -3.57 -8.59
C ALA A 98 15.41 -4.63 -9.44
N LEU A 99 14.65 -5.53 -8.83
CA LEU A 99 13.87 -6.55 -9.53
C LEU A 99 12.87 -5.91 -10.50
N PHE A 100 12.09 -4.92 -10.05
CA PHE A 100 11.14 -4.22 -10.90
C PHE A 100 11.80 -3.36 -11.97
N LEU A 101 12.96 -2.75 -11.68
CA LEU A 101 13.73 -2.02 -12.68
C LEU A 101 14.17 -2.95 -13.82
N VAL A 102 14.74 -4.11 -13.48
CA VAL A 102 15.16 -5.11 -14.47
C VAL A 102 13.97 -5.66 -15.25
N LEU A 103 12.89 -6.03 -14.57
CA LEU A 103 11.67 -6.53 -15.23
C LEU A 103 11.02 -5.48 -16.14
N GLY A 104 11.02 -4.21 -15.73
CA GLY A 104 10.52 -3.09 -16.50
C GLY A 104 11.35 -2.85 -17.76
N LEU A 105 12.69 -2.84 -17.65
CA LEU A 105 13.60 -2.68 -18.78
C LEU A 105 13.55 -3.86 -19.76
N ALA A 106 13.38 -5.08 -19.25
CA ALA A 106 13.27 -6.29 -20.07
C ALA A 106 11.88 -6.48 -20.71
N GLY A 107 10.88 -5.64 -20.37
CA GLY A 107 9.50 -5.81 -20.82
C GLY A 107 8.81 -7.07 -20.26
N GLY A 108 9.36 -7.65 -19.19
CA GLY A 108 8.88 -8.93 -18.62
C GLY A 108 7.58 -8.83 -17.82
N MET A 109 7.08 -7.61 -17.58
CA MET A 109 5.90 -7.39 -16.74
C MET A 109 4.61 -7.98 -17.34
N THR A 110 4.43 -7.86 -18.67
CA THR A 110 3.29 -8.44 -19.38
C THR A 110 3.34 -9.96 -19.37
N TRP A 111 4.51 -10.52 -19.67
CA TRP A 111 4.76 -11.97 -19.62
C TRP A 111 4.45 -12.56 -18.24
N LEU A 112 4.85 -11.86 -17.18
CA LEU A 112 4.59 -12.30 -15.81
C LEU A 112 3.10 -12.22 -15.44
N GLY A 113 2.44 -11.11 -15.82
CA GLY A 113 1.01 -10.90 -15.59
C GLY A 113 0.13 -11.98 -16.24
N ASP A 114 0.48 -12.42 -17.45
CA ASP A 114 -0.28 -13.44 -18.18
C ASP A 114 -0.08 -14.86 -17.62
N ARG A 115 1.05 -15.10 -16.94
CA ARG A 115 1.42 -16.42 -16.42
C ARG A 115 0.93 -16.66 -14.99
N ILE A 116 0.76 -15.61 -14.18
CA ILE A 116 0.34 -15.74 -12.78
C ILE A 116 -1.18 -15.91 -12.71
N PRO A 117 -1.69 -17.08 -12.29
CA PRO A 117 -3.13 -17.28 -12.18
C PRO A 117 -3.71 -16.46 -11.01
N LYS A 118 -4.94 -15.99 -11.18
CA LYS A 118 -5.66 -15.21 -10.16
C LYS A 118 -5.81 -15.96 -8.82
N SER A 119 -5.79 -17.30 -8.83
CA SER A 119 -5.81 -18.11 -7.61
C SER A 119 -4.58 -17.88 -6.73
N VAL A 120 -3.39 -17.72 -7.32
CA VAL A 120 -2.16 -17.44 -6.59
C VAL A 120 -2.19 -16.05 -5.97
N ILE A 121 -2.63 -15.04 -6.73
CA ILE A 121 -2.77 -13.66 -6.24
C ILE A 121 -3.70 -13.61 -5.02
N ARG A 122 -4.88 -14.24 -5.13
CA ARG A 122 -5.84 -14.33 -4.02
C ARG A 122 -5.29 -15.12 -2.84
N GLY A 123 -4.52 -16.17 -3.09
CA GLY A 123 -3.84 -16.94 -2.05
C GLY A 123 -2.86 -16.09 -1.25
N VAL A 124 -2.03 -15.30 -1.94
CA VAL A 124 -1.09 -14.36 -1.30
C VAL A 124 -1.83 -13.30 -0.50
N GLN A 125 -2.88 -12.69 -1.07
CA GLN A 125 -3.69 -11.69 -0.37
C GLN A 125 -4.38 -12.27 0.88
N ALA A 126 -4.97 -13.47 0.79
CA ALA A 126 -5.58 -14.14 1.93
C ALA A 126 -4.56 -14.52 3.00
N GLY A 127 -3.39 -15.04 2.59
CA GLY A 127 -2.30 -15.36 3.50
C GLY A 127 -1.82 -14.13 4.28
N LEU A 128 -1.64 -13.00 3.59
CA LEU A 128 -1.25 -11.74 4.21
C LEU A 128 -2.31 -11.24 5.20
N ALA A 129 -3.59 -11.33 4.83
CA ALA A 129 -4.70 -10.95 5.70
C ALA A 129 -4.73 -11.81 6.98
N LEU A 130 -4.52 -13.13 6.86
CA LEU A 130 -4.46 -14.04 8.01
C LEU A 130 -3.25 -13.77 8.91
N ILE A 131 -2.10 -13.44 8.32
CA ILE A 131 -0.90 -13.05 9.08
C ILE A 131 -1.17 -11.79 9.89
N LEU A 132 -1.74 -10.75 9.26
CA LEU A 132 -2.10 -9.52 9.97
C LEU A 132 -3.17 -9.75 11.03
N LEU A 133 -4.17 -10.60 10.76
CA LEU A 133 -5.18 -10.96 11.75
C LEU A 133 -4.53 -11.61 12.97
N ARG A 134 -3.63 -12.57 12.76
CA ARG A 134 -2.89 -13.22 13.85
C ARG A 134 -2.08 -12.22 14.66
N THR A 135 -1.37 -11.30 14.01
CA THR A 135 -0.59 -10.25 14.69
C THR A 135 -1.50 -9.30 15.46
N SER A 136 -2.63 -8.89 14.87
CA SER A 136 -3.61 -8.03 15.52
C SER A 136 -4.22 -8.67 16.76
N LEU A 137 -4.48 -9.97 16.75
CA LEU A 137 -4.95 -10.69 17.95
C LEU A 137 -3.93 -10.63 19.09
N GLY A 138 -2.63 -10.67 18.79
CA GLY A 138 -1.57 -10.44 19.77
C GLY A 138 -1.71 -9.07 20.45
N TYR A 139 -1.78 -8.01 19.63
CA TYR A 139 -1.93 -6.64 20.16
C TYR A 139 -3.23 -6.42 20.95
N ILE A 140 -4.33 -7.07 20.57
CA ILE A 140 -5.61 -6.98 21.30
C ILE A 140 -5.51 -7.60 22.69
N VAL A 141 -4.83 -8.74 22.81
CA VAL A 141 -4.68 -9.43 24.10
C VAL A 141 -3.73 -8.65 25.02
N ASP A 142 -2.69 -8.04 24.46
CA ASP A 142 -1.72 -7.26 25.23
C ASP A 142 -2.32 -5.96 25.80
N ASP A 143 -3.22 -5.27 25.07
CA ASP A 143 -3.91 -4.07 25.55
C ASP A 143 -5.41 -4.08 25.21
N VAL A 144 -6.16 -4.77 26.05
CA VAL A 144 -7.61 -4.96 25.90
C VAL A 144 -8.38 -3.63 25.96
N LEU A 145 -7.90 -2.65 26.73
CA LEU A 145 -8.58 -1.36 26.85
C LEU A 145 -8.46 -0.57 25.55
N PHE A 146 -7.25 -0.47 24.99
CA PHE A 146 -7.05 0.16 23.69
C PHE A 146 -7.79 -0.56 22.57
N ALA A 147 -7.86 -1.90 22.63
CA ALA A 147 -8.60 -2.70 21.67
C ALA A 147 -10.11 -2.37 21.69
N ILE A 148 -10.74 -2.31 22.87
CA ILE A 148 -12.17 -1.99 23.00
C ILE A 148 -12.46 -0.58 22.46
N VAL A 149 -11.64 0.41 22.83
CA VAL A 149 -11.80 1.79 22.33
C VAL A 149 -11.67 1.83 20.80
N SER A 150 -10.66 1.16 20.25
CA SER A 150 -10.42 1.10 18.80
C SER A 150 -11.58 0.44 18.05
N ILE A 151 -12.09 -0.69 18.56
CA ILE A 151 -13.25 -1.39 17.99
C ILE A 151 -14.50 -0.51 18.05
N ALA A 152 -14.73 0.19 19.17
CA ALA A 152 -15.87 1.09 19.31
C ALA A 152 -15.83 2.23 18.27
N ILE A 153 -14.67 2.84 18.06
CA ILE A 153 -14.48 3.88 17.03
C ILE A 153 -14.80 3.32 15.64
N ILE A 154 -14.30 2.13 15.30
CA ILE A 154 -14.54 1.49 14.00
C ILE A 154 -16.04 1.25 13.80
N VAL A 155 -16.74 0.70 14.81
CA VAL A 155 -18.17 0.41 14.73
C VAL A 155 -18.99 1.68 14.56
N VAL A 156 -18.68 2.76 15.28
CA VAL A 156 -19.36 4.06 15.15
C VAL A 156 -19.19 4.65 13.76
N PHE A 157 -18.02 4.47 13.12
CA PHE A 157 -17.78 4.99 11.77
C PHE A 157 -18.46 4.17 10.66
N PHE A 158 -18.82 2.91 10.96
CA PHE A 158 -19.43 1.98 10.00
C PHE A 158 -20.97 1.99 10.04
N ILE A 159 -21.57 2.55 11.08
CA ILE A 159 -23.02 2.76 11.26
C ILE A 159 -23.39 4.15 10.75
#